data_AF-R4YYJ4-F1
#
_entry.id   AF-R4YYJ4-F1
#
_cell.length_a   1.000
_cell.length_b   1.000
_cell.length_c   1.000
_cell.angle_alpha   90.00
_cell.angle_beta   90.00
_cell.angle_gamma   90.00
#
_symmetry.space_group_name_H-M   'P 1'
#
loop_
_entity.id
_entity.type
_entity.pdbx_description
1 polymer ?
#
loop_
_entity_poly.entity_id
_entity_poly.type
_entity_poly.pdbx_seq_one_letter_code
_entity_poly.pdbx_strand_id
1 'polypeptide(L)'
;MSQASAHGSKPKNRSHLGEMRASLGTTDANPWITRLSLAGLITAALLAVVGGMPFDLPMPTHGIGLVTPTCGLTRGSIALVRGDAALAWRYNPVSLAVIAFGAFGLARATVGITTKRWLNLSLRLTTTAWIVLGVLFVALWVYQQGNADFVMNARG
;
A
#
# COMPACT_ATOMS: atom_id res chain seq x y z
N MET A 1 -46.89 -34.47 -21.01
CA MET A 1 -46.84 -33.45 -19.94
C MET A 1 -45.37 -33.18 -19.63
N SER A 2 -44.92 -31.99 -20.00
CA SER A 2 -43.53 -31.52 -19.96
C SER A 2 -43.39 -30.56 -18.78
N GLN A 3 -42.41 -30.78 -17.89
CA GLN A 3 -41.79 -29.70 -17.10
C GLN A 3 -40.33 -30.08 -16.81
N ALA A 4 -39.42 -29.57 -17.63
CA ALA A 4 -38.01 -29.47 -17.28
C ALA A 4 -37.82 -28.19 -16.45
N SER A 5 -37.54 -28.33 -15.16
CA SER A 5 -37.15 -27.23 -14.29
C SER A 5 -35.78 -26.70 -14.70
N ALA A 6 -35.78 -25.58 -15.41
CA ALA A 6 -34.58 -24.78 -15.66
C ALA A 6 -34.10 -24.17 -14.34
N HIS A 7 -33.16 -24.84 -13.67
CA HIS A 7 -32.43 -24.27 -12.55
C HIS A 7 -31.42 -23.25 -13.12
N GLY A 8 -31.89 -22.02 -13.34
CA GLY A 8 -31.05 -20.87 -13.69
C GLY A 8 -30.09 -20.58 -12.54
N SER A 9 -28.88 -21.12 -12.61
CA SER A 9 -27.78 -20.74 -11.74
C SER A 9 -27.39 -19.30 -12.06
N LYS A 10 -27.67 -18.37 -11.12
CA LYS A 10 -27.15 -17.00 -11.20
C LYS A 10 -25.63 -17.10 -11.43
N PRO A 11 -25.07 -16.45 -12.47
CA PRO A 11 -23.63 -16.45 -12.66
C PRO A 11 -22.99 -15.83 -11.42
N LYS A 12 -22.24 -16.65 -10.69
CA LYS A 12 -21.45 -16.22 -9.54
C LYS A 12 -20.45 -15.22 -10.10
N ASN A 13 -20.68 -13.93 -9.88
CA ASN A 13 -19.82 -12.84 -10.35
C ASN A 13 -18.42 -13.06 -9.75
N ARG A 14 -17.55 -13.75 -10.51
CA ARG A 14 -16.17 -14.00 -10.13
C ARG A 14 -15.46 -12.67 -10.32
N SER A 15 -15.04 -12.06 -9.23
CA SER A 15 -14.21 -10.87 -9.28
C SER A 15 -12.96 -11.18 -10.11
N HIS A 16 -12.84 -10.52 -11.26
CA HIS A 16 -11.71 -10.71 -12.17
C HIS A 16 -10.36 -10.45 -11.49
N LEU A 17 -10.34 -9.65 -10.42
CA LEU A 17 -9.15 -9.25 -9.65
C LEU A 17 -8.91 -10.10 -8.38
N GLY A 18 -9.72 -11.11 -8.13
CA GLY A 18 -9.51 -12.04 -7.01
C GLY A 18 -10.49 -11.89 -5.85
N GLU A 19 -10.45 -12.85 -4.93
CA GLU A 19 -11.38 -12.95 -3.82
C GLU A 19 -10.78 -12.28 -2.58
N MET A 20 -11.45 -11.24 -2.08
CA MET A 20 -11.19 -10.68 -0.77
C MET A 20 -12.24 -11.23 0.19
N ARG A 21 -11.80 -12.01 1.19
CA ARG A 21 -12.65 -12.49 2.27
C ARG A 21 -12.31 -11.70 3.53
N ALA A 22 -13.31 -11.01 4.06
CA ALA A 22 -13.25 -10.37 5.36
C ALA A 22 -14.11 -11.17 6.33
N SER A 23 -13.57 -11.52 7.50
CA SER A 23 -14.32 -12.16 8.57
C SER A 23 -14.04 -11.46 9.90
N LEU A 24 -15.05 -11.45 10.78
CA LEU A 24 -14.88 -10.98 12.14
C LEU A 24 -14.68 -12.19 13.05
N GLY A 25 -13.61 -12.18 13.83
CA GLY A 25 -13.29 -13.23 14.79
C GLY A 25 -12.94 -12.65 16.16
N THR A 26 -12.91 -13.47 17.19
CA THR A 26 -12.44 -13.08 18.52
C THR A 26 -10.90 -13.09 18.61
N THR A 27 -10.23 -13.74 17.67
CA THR A 27 -8.78 -13.82 17.56
C THR A 27 -8.28 -13.13 16.29
N ASP A 28 -7.10 -12.50 16.40
CA ASP A 28 -6.40 -11.91 15.26
C ASP A 28 -5.67 -13.03 14.49
N ALA A 29 -6.21 -13.41 13.33
CA ALA A 29 -5.58 -14.36 12.42
C ALA A 29 -4.49 -13.71 11.55
N ASN A 30 -4.43 -12.38 11.50
CA ASN A 30 -3.48 -11.62 10.68
C ASN A 30 -2.68 -10.59 11.53
N PRO A 31 -2.02 -10.99 12.63
CA PRO A 31 -1.33 -10.05 13.52
C PRO A 31 -0.16 -9.33 12.83
N TRP A 32 0.39 -9.94 11.78
CA TRP A 32 1.44 -9.34 10.97
C TRP A 32 1.00 -8.05 10.28
N ILE A 33 -0.28 -7.93 9.86
CA ILE A 33 -0.81 -6.71 9.23
C ILE A 33 -0.70 -5.56 10.23
N THR A 34 -1.23 -5.76 11.43
CA THR A 34 -1.17 -4.78 12.51
C THR A 34 0.28 -4.39 12.83
N ARG A 35 1.17 -5.37 12.99
CA ARG A 35 2.58 -5.12 13.32
C ARG A 35 3.30 -4.32 12.24
N LEU A 36 3.17 -4.70 10.96
CA LEU A 36 3.81 -3.98 9.86
C LEU A 36 3.23 -2.58 9.67
N SER A 37 1.90 -2.42 9.73
CA SER A 37 1.24 -1.12 9.62
C SER A 37 1.71 -0.17 10.74
N LEU A 38 1.72 -0.64 11.99
CA LEU A 38 2.14 0.18 13.12
C LEU A 38 3.63 0.49 13.07
N ALA A 39 4.49 -0.49 12.78
CA ALA A 39 5.93 -0.26 12.65
C ALA A 39 6.24 0.76 11.55
N GLY A 40 5.58 0.65 10.39
CA GLY A 40 5.72 1.58 9.28
C GLY A 40 5.25 3.00 9.63
N LEU A 41 4.06 3.14 10.24
CA LEU A 41 3.56 4.45 10.69
C LEU A 41 4.46 5.09 11.73
N ILE A 42 4.89 4.34 12.75
CA ILE A 42 5.76 4.85 13.80
C ILE A 42 7.08 5.32 13.19
N THR A 43 7.66 4.54 12.28
CA THR A 43 8.90 4.92 11.58
C THR A 43 8.70 6.21 10.79
N ALA A 44 7.61 6.32 10.03
CA ALA A 44 7.32 7.53 9.26
C ALA A 44 7.10 8.76 10.17
N ALA A 45 6.40 8.59 11.28
CA ALA A 45 6.18 9.66 12.27
C ALA A 45 7.47 10.12 12.94
N LEU A 46 8.32 9.17 13.37
CA LEU A 46 9.62 9.49 13.97
C LEU A 46 10.51 10.24 12.98
N LEU A 47 10.60 9.78 11.73
CA LEU A 47 11.38 10.47 10.71
C LEU A 47 10.80 11.86 10.38
N ALA A 48 9.48 12.01 10.40
CA ALA A 48 8.84 13.30 10.20
C ALA A 48 9.19 14.30 11.31
N VAL A 49 9.29 13.85 12.56
CA VAL A 49 9.72 14.67 13.71
C VAL A 49 11.22 14.98 13.66
N VAL A 50 12.06 14.00 13.34
CA VAL A 50 13.54 14.15 13.33
C VAL A 50 14.02 15.04 12.17
N GLY A 51 13.19 15.30 11.17
CA GLY A 51 13.54 16.17 10.04
C GLY A 51 13.68 15.43 8.71
N GLY A 52 13.87 14.11 8.74
CA GLY A 52 14.12 13.31 7.56
C GLY A 52 14.96 12.09 7.87
N MET A 53 15.45 11.42 6.81
CA MET A 53 16.49 10.41 6.96
C MET A 53 17.83 11.12 7.21
N PRO A 54 18.57 10.81 8.29
CA PRO A 54 19.76 11.58 8.69
C PRO A 54 21.02 11.23 7.89
N PHE A 55 20.93 10.24 7.00
CA PHE A 55 22.02 9.78 6.15
C PHE A 55 21.56 9.72 4.69
N ASP A 56 22.41 10.21 3.80
CA ASP A 56 22.23 9.99 2.37
C ASP A 56 22.63 8.54 2.06
N LEU A 57 21.66 7.75 1.61
CA LEU A 57 21.94 6.46 0.98
C LEU A 57 22.12 6.70 -0.52
N PRO A 58 23.36 6.78 -1.04
CA PRO A 58 23.57 6.81 -2.48
C PRO A 58 23.02 5.51 -3.06
N MET A 59 21.97 5.60 -3.87
CA MET A 59 21.46 4.44 -4.55
C MET A 59 22.41 4.09 -5.70
N PRO A 60 23.00 2.89 -5.76
CA PRO A 60 23.97 2.53 -6.80
C PRO A 60 23.41 2.72 -8.22
N THR A 61 22.09 2.57 -8.36
CA THR A 61 21.36 2.75 -9.63
C THR A 61 21.31 4.20 -10.10
N HIS A 62 21.48 5.20 -9.22
CA HIS A 62 21.57 6.60 -9.63
C HIS A 62 22.83 6.87 -10.46
N GLY A 63 23.92 6.13 -10.23
CA GLY A 63 25.16 6.26 -11.02
C GLY A 63 25.00 5.82 -12.48
N ILE A 64 23.93 5.10 -12.81
CA ILE A 64 23.57 4.68 -14.17
C ILE A 64 22.25 5.31 -14.65
N GLY A 65 21.78 6.36 -13.98
CA GLY A 65 20.56 7.10 -14.35
C GLY A 65 19.25 6.36 -14.10
N LEU A 66 19.24 5.27 -13.31
CA LEU A 66 18.05 4.49 -13.02
C LEU A 66 17.46 4.81 -11.64
N VAL A 67 16.22 5.30 -11.64
CA VAL A 67 15.37 5.44 -10.46
C VAL A 67 14.53 4.17 -10.27
N THR A 68 14.57 3.60 -9.06
CA THR A 68 13.75 2.43 -8.71
C THR A 68 12.35 2.85 -8.24
N PRO A 69 11.32 1.98 -8.35
CA PRO A 69 9.94 2.33 -7.99
C PRO A 69 9.68 2.62 -6.50
N THR A 70 10.66 2.36 -5.64
CA THR A 70 10.63 2.70 -4.22
C THR A 70 11.46 3.94 -3.89
N CYS A 71 12.13 4.56 -4.87
CA CYS A 71 12.78 5.86 -4.70
C CYS A 71 11.77 6.89 -4.19
N GLY A 72 12.22 7.79 -3.31
CA GLY A 72 11.38 8.83 -2.74
C GLY A 72 10.28 8.34 -1.78
N LEU A 73 10.08 7.03 -1.58
CA LEU A 73 8.97 6.50 -0.77
C LEU A 73 9.02 6.99 0.68
N THR A 74 10.21 7.00 1.29
CA THR A 74 10.42 7.51 2.65
C THR A 74 10.14 9.01 2.74
N ARG A 75 10.68 9.82 1.82
CA ARG A 75 10.47 11.28 1.78
C ARG A 75 9.00 11.61 1.53
N GLY A 76 8.34 10.91 0.62
CA GLY A 76 6.91 11.07 0.34
C GLY A 76 6.05 10.68 1.53
N SER A 77 6.39 9.60 2.25
CA SER A 77 5.67 9.19 3.46
C SER A 77 5.80 10.23 4.57
N ILE A 78 7.00 10.80 4.74
CA ILE A 78 7.24 11.90 5.70
C ILE A 78 6.45 13.15 5.30
N ALA A 79 6.48 13.54 4.02
CA ALA A 79 5.72 14.69 3.52
C ALA A 79 4.22 14.52 3.80
N LEU A 80 3.69 13.32 3.58
CA LEU A 80 2.29 13.02 3.84
C LEU A 80 1.94 13.06 5.33
N VAL A 81 2.81 12.53 6.21
CA VAL A 81 2.64 12.65 7.67
C VAL A 81 2.67 14.11 8.14
N ARG A 82 3.46 14.97 7.47
CA ARG A 82 3.48 16.42 7.71
C ARG A 82 2.29 17.16 7.09
N GLY A 83 1.39 16.47 6.39
CA GLY A 83 0.19 17.04 5.78
C GLY A 83 0.37 17.56 4.35
N ASP A 84 1.54 17.38 3.72
CA ASP A 84 1.78 17.80 2.34
C ASP A 84 1.60 16.63 1.36
N ALA A 85 0.33 16.39 1.01
CA ALA A 85 -0.04 15.33 0.07
C ALA A 85 0.46 15.60 -1.37
N ALA A 86 0.58 16.87 -1.76
CA ALA A 86 1.06 17.24 -3.09
C ALA A 86 2.54 16.92 -3.24
N LEU A 87 3.33 17.24 -2.21
CA LEU A 87 4.75 16.88 -2.15
C LEU A 87 4.93 15.37 -2.02
N ALA A 88 4.09 14.70 -1.24
CA ALA A 88 4.09 13.23 -1.14
C ALA A 88 3.89 12.55 -2.50
N TRP A 89 2.92 13.03 -3.28
CA TRP A 89 2.66 12.54 -4.63
C TRP A 89 3.85 12.74 -5.56
N ARG A 90 4.45 13.94 -5.53
CA ARG A 90 5.64 14.27 -6.34
C ARG A 90 6.84 13.40 -5.99
N TYR A 91 7.04 13.09 -4.70
CA TYR A 91 8.11 12.18 -4.29
C TYR A 91 7.84 10.74 -4.71
N ASN A 92 6.68 10.21 -4.34
CA ASN A 92 6.27 8.86 -4.73
C ASN A 92 4.76 8.68 -4.48
N PRO A 93 3.92 8.48 -5.51
CA PRO A 93 2.49 8.25 -5.35
C PRO A 93 2.13 7.06 -4.44
N VAL A 94 3.00 6.05 -4.35
CA VAL A 94 2.81 4.87 -3.47
C VAL A 94 2.88 5.26 -1.99
N SER A 95 3.50 6.38 -1.63
CA SER A 95 3.52 6.86 -0.24
C SER A 95 2.11 7.08 0.32
N LEU A 96 1.15 7.49 -0.52
CA LEU A 96 -0.26 7.59 -0.13
C LEU A 96 -0.83 6.22 0.29
N ALA A 97 -0.58 5.19 -0.51
CA ALA A 97 -1.04 3.83 -0.22
C ALA A 97 -0.38 3.26 1.03
N VAL A 98 0.91 3.55 1.25
CA VAL A 98 1.67 3.11 2.43
C VAL A 98 1.09 3.72 3.71
N ILE A 99 0.87 5.04 3.75
CA ILE A 99 0.29 5.69 4.92
C ILE A 99 -1.18 5.27 5.12
N ALA A 100 -1.95 5.10 4.05
CA ALA A 100 -3.31 4.57 4.14
C ALA A 100 -3.34 3.16 4.74
N PHE A 101 -2.43 2.27 4.33
CA PHE A 101 -2.28 0.94 4.90
C PHE A 101 -1.87 0.98 6.38
N GLY A 102 -1.00 1.92 6.73
CA GLY A 102 -0.65 2.25 8.11
C GLY A 102 -1.89 2.61 8.94
N ALA A 103 -2.62 3.63 8.50
CA ALA A 103 -3.82 4.14 9.18
C ALA A 103 -4.91 3.06 9.29
N PHE A 104 -5.08 2.24 8.25
CA PHE A 104 -5.96 1.08 8.29
C PHE A 104 -5.56 0.09 9.38
N GLY A 105 -4.28 -0.25 9.49
CA GLY A 105 -3.80 -1.15 10.54
C GLY A 105 -3.99 -0.59 11.94
N LEU A 106 -3.80 0.72 12.13
CA LEU A 106 -4.09 1.40 13.40
C LEU A 106 -5.59 1.36 13.74
N ALA A 107 -6.46 1.67 12.78
CA ALA A 107 -7.91 1.60 12.97
C ALA A 107 -8.36 0.17 13.29
N ARG A 108 -7.87 -0.81 12.53
CA ARG A 108 -8.12 -2.25 12.75
C ARG A 108 -7.70 -2.67 14.16
N ALA A 109 -6.52 -2.27 14.61
CA ALA A 109 -6.01 -2.58 15.94
C ALA A 109 -6.87 -1.94 17.03
N THR A 110 -7.24 -0.67 16.85
CA THR A 110 -8.09 0.07 17.79
C THR A 110 -9.45 -0.61 17.95
N VAL A 111 -10.11 -0.97 16.84
CA VAL A 111 -11.38 -1.71 16.86
C VAL A 111 -11.20 -3.10 17.50
N GLY A 112 -10.15 -3.84 17.13
CA GLY A 112 -9.85 -5.16 17.68
C GLY A 112 -9.66 -5.16 19.20
N ILE A 113 -8.92 -4.19 19.72
CA ILE A 113 -8.63 -4.06 21.15
C ILE A 113 -9.86 -3.62 21.94
N THR A 114 -10.62 -2.65 21.42
CA THR A 114 -11.80 -2.06 22.09
C THR A 114 -13.01 -2.97 22.07
N THR A 115 -13.32 -3.58 20.92
CA THR A 115 -14.51 -4.43 20.75
C THR A 115 -14.26 -5.91 21.03
N LYS A 116 -12.98 -6.30 21.21
CA LYS A 116 -12.54 -7.70 21.24
C LYS A 116 -12.91 -8.49 19.98
N ARG A 117 -13.19 -7.79 18.87
CA ARG A 117 -13.49 -8.37 17.56
C ARG A 117 -12.46 -7.92 16.53
N TRP A 118 -11.73 -8.88 16.00
CA TRP A 118 -10.67 -8.68 15.01
C TRP A 118 -11.21 -8.88 13.60
N LEU A 119 -10.91 -7.93 12.72
CA LEU A 119 -11.17 -8.02 11.28
C LEU A 119 -10.07 -8.84 10.60
N ASN A 120 -10.36 -10.07 10.26
CA ASN A 120 -9.44 -10.96 9.56
C ASN A 120 -9.61 -10.81 8.05
N LEU A 121 -8.49 -10.69 7.34
CA LEU A 121 -8.47 -10.46 5.90
C LEU A 121 -7.70 -11.58 5.21
N SER A 122 -8.35 -12.24 4.26
CA SER A 122 -7.73 -13.21 3.37
C SER A 122 -7.91 -12.73 1.95
N LEU A 123 -6.81 -12.34 1.31
CA LEU A 123 -6.78 -11.93 -0.09
C LEU A 123 -6.21 -13.05 -0.95
N ARG A 124 -6.97 -13.48 -1.95
CA ARG A 124 -6.47 -14.37 -3.01
C ARG A 124 -6.51 -13.62 -4.33
N LEU A 125 -5.34 -13.15 -4.75
CA LEU A 125 -5.16 -12.46 -6.03
C LEU A 125 -5.24 -13.45 -7.19
N THR A 126 -5.95 -13.07 -8.25
CA THR A 126 -5.95 -13.81 -9.53
C THR A 126 -4.75 -13.41 -10.38
N THR A 127 -4.46 -14.17 -11.43
CA THR A 127 -3.45 -13.81 -12.44
C THR A 127 -3.72 -12.43 -13.04
N THR A 128 -4.99 -12.08 -13.31
CA THR A 128 -5.36 -10.74 -13.80
C THR A 128 -4.99 -9.65 -12.79
N ALA A 129 -5.20 -9.89 -11.50
CA ALA A 129 -4.80 -8.94 -10.46
C ALA A 129 -3.29 -8.74 -10.43
N TRP A 130 -2.52 -9.82 -10.57
CA TRP A 130 -1.07 -9.75 -10.69
C TRP A 130 -0.62 -8.99 -11.94
N ILE A 131 -1.30 -9.17 -13.08
CA ILE A 131 -1.03 -8.41 -14.30
C ILE A 131 -1.32 -6.92 -14.06
N VAL A 132 -2.47 -6.58 -13.47
CA VAL A 132 -2.81 -5.18 -13.16
C VAL A 132 -1.80 -4.55 -12.21
N LEU A 133 -1.38 -5.26 -11.16
CA LEU A 133 -0.31 -4.81 -10.26
C LEU A 133 1.02 -4.62 -11.01
N GLY A 134 1.37 -5.52 -11.92
CA GLY A 134 2.55 -5.39 -12.77
C GLY A 134 2.48 -4.16 -13.67
N VAL A 135 1.34 -3.90 -14.32
CA VAL A 135 1.13 -2.72 -15.15
C VAL A 135 1.21 -1.44 -14.31
N LEU A 136 0.59 -1.40 -13.13
CA LEU A 136 0.68 -0.25 -12.21
C LEU A 136 2.12 -0.02 -11.74
N PHE A 137 2.87 -1.09 -11.46
CA PHE A 137 4.28 -1.01 -11.10
C PHE A 137 5.12 -0.43 -12.24
N VAL A 138 4.90 -0.86 -13.48
CA VAL A 138 5.58 -0.29 -14.65
C VAL A 138 5.19 1.17 -14.86
N ALA A 139 3.91 1.51 -14.74
CA ALA A 139 3.44 2.89 -14.87
C ALA A 139 4.07 3.81 -13.81
N LEU A 140 4.16 3.33 -12.56
CA LEU A 140 4.86 4.02 -11.48
C LEU A 140 6.35 4.20 -11.82
N TRP A 141 6.99 3.16 -12.36
CA TRP A 141 8.38 3.24 -12.78
C TRP A 141 8.55 4.32 -13.86
N VAL A 142 7.72 4.32 -14.90
CA VAL A 142 7.75 5.37 -15.95
C VAL A 142 7.55 6.76 -15.35
N TYR A 143 6.59 6.92 -14.44
CA TYR A 143 6.38 8.19 -13.72
C TYR A 143 7.63 8.62 -12.96
N GLN A 144 8.30 7.71 -12.26
CA GLN A 144 9.51 8.01 -11.49
C GLN A 144 10.72 8.33 -12.36
N GLN A 145 10.83 7.72 -13.55
CA GLN A 145 11.86 8.08 -14.53
C GLN A 145 11.65 9.51 -15.03
N GLY A 146 10.40 9.93 -15.26
CA GLY A 146 10.07 11.31 -15.66
C GLY A 146 10.26 12.36 -14.55
N ASN A 147 10.28 11.94 -13.27
CA ASN A 147 10.48 12.82 -12.11
C ASN A 147 11.85 12.60 -11.45
N ALA A 148 12.77 11.93 -12.15
CA ALA A 148 14.06 11.52 -11.62
C ALA A 148 14.87 12.69 -11.07
N ASP A 149 14.96 13.79 -11.82
CA ASP A 149 15.70 14.98 -11.40
C ASP A 149 15.15 15.57 -10.10
N PHE A 150 13.83 15.59 -9.94
CA PHE A 150 13.20 16.06 -8.71
C PHE A 150 13.48 15.11 -7.54
N VAL A 151 13.32 13.80 -7.74
CA VAL A 151 13.54 12.81 -6.67
C VAL A 151 15.01 12.75 -6.24
N MET A 152 15.95 12.92 -7.17
CA MET A 152 17.39 12.90 -6.90
C MET A 152 17.90 14.20 -6.28
N ASN A 153 17.47 15.36 -6.80
CA ASN A 153 18.04 16.66 -6.42
C ASN A 153 17.24 17.43 -5.37
N ALA A 154 15.97 17.05 -5.09
CA ALA A 154 15.20 17.70 -4.04
C ALA A 154 15.77 17.31 -2.67
N ARG A 155 16.59 18.21 -2.11
CA ARG A 155 16.95 18.22 -0.70
C ARG A 155 15.72 18.72 0.07
N GLY A 156 15.25 17.92 1.03
CA GLY A 156 14.15 18.27 1.92
C GLY A 156 14.52 19.37 2.90
#